data_AF-A0A1G2DAX5-F1
#
_entry.id   AF-A0A1G2DAX5-F1
#
_cell.length_a   1.000
_cell.length_b   1.000
_cell.length_c   1.000
_cell.angle_alpha   90.00
_cell.angle_beta   90.00
_cell.angle_gamma   90.00
#
_symmetry.space_group_name_H-M   'P 1'
#
loop_
_entity.id
_entity.type
_entity.pdbx_description
1 polymer ?
#
loop_
_entity_poly.entity_id
_entity_poly.type
_entity_poly.pdbx_seq_one_letter_code
_entity_poly.pdbx_strand_id
1 'polypeptide(L)'
;MRKTRTLSALFASLFAASVPSVALAACTVTGNVYENPIRDALNICSIPDLLLALVDLVFLIGVPIVVIFIIYGGFLFVKSGDNESELAKAKNVMTWTLVGALVLLGAKAISLAIQGTITSLQ
;
A
#
# COMPACT_ATOMS: atom_id res chain seq x y z
N MET A 1 -25.21 12.60 -30.15
CA MET A 1 -24.67 12.68 -28.76
C MET A 1 -24.87 11.35 -28.02
N ARG A 2 -24.01 10.33 -28.22
CA ARG A 2 -24.18 9.01 -27.55
C ARG A 2 -22.87 8.25 -27.23
N LYS A 3 -21.70 8.87 -27.45
CA LYS A 3 -20.38 8.19 -27.38
C LYS A 3 -19.65 8.30 -26.03
N THR A 4 -20.18 9.08 -25.08
CA THR A 4 -19.52 9.38 -23.80
C THR A 4 -19.87 8.41 -22.66
N ARG A 5 -20.92 7.59 -22.80
CA ARG A 5 -21.33 6.63 -21.75
C ARG A 5 -20.53 5.32 -21.76
N THR A 6 -19.95 4.93 -22.90
CA THR A 6 -19.20 3.67 -23.03
C THR A 6 -17.74 3.79 -22.55
N LEU A 7 -17.15 4.98 -22.55
CA LEU A 7 -15.76 5.18 -22.12
C LEU A 7 -15.60 5.13 -20.58
N SER A 8 -16.58 5.64 -19.84
CA SER A 8 -16.61 5.57 -18.36
C SER A 8 -16.81 4.13 -17.87
N ALA A 9 -17.56 3.30 -18.61
CA ALA A 9 -17.74 1.89 -18.29
C ALA A 9 -16.46 1.07 -18.47
N LEU A 10 -15.62 1.40 -19.46
CA LEU A 10 -14.31 0.75 -19.68
C LEU A 10 -13.30 1.08 -18.56
N PHE A 11 -13.35 2.30 -18.02
CA PHE A 11 -12.49 2.70 -16.89
C PHE A 11 -12.93 2.03 -15.58
N ALA A 12 -14.25 1.85 -15.38
CA ALA A 12 -14.81 1.13 -14.24
C ALA A 12 -14.52 -0.38 -14.27
N SER A 13 -14.53 -1.01 -15.45
CA SER A 13 -14.14 -2.43 -15.58
C SER A 13 -12.65 -2.66 -15.39
N LEU A 14 -11.80 -1.68 -15.73
CA LEU A 14 -10.35 -1.76 -15.49
C LEU A 14 -10.02 -1.63 -14.00
N PHE A 15 -10.82 -0.85 -13.25
CA PHE A 15 -10.70 -0.72 -11.79
C PHE A 15 -11.24 -1.96 -11.04
N ALA A 16 -12.25 -2.65 -11.60
CA ALA A 16 -12.77 -3.89 -11.03
C ALA A 16 -11.87 -5.11 -11.32
N ALA A 17 -11.07 -5.09 -12.39
CA ALA A 17 -10.12 -6.15 -12.72
C ALA A 17 -8.76 -6.01 -11.99
N SER A 18 -8.47 -4.86 -11.38
CA SER A 18 -7.33 -4.69 -10.48
C SER A 18 -7.63 -5.08 -9.03
N VAL A 19 -8.81 -5.63 -8.74
CA VAL A 19 -9.07 -6.29 -7.46
C VAL A 19 -8.59 -7.73 -7.63
N PRO A 20 -7.40 -8.11 -7.12
CA PRO A 20 -7.07 -9.52 -7.07
C PRO A 20 -8.11 -10.15 -6.15
N SER A 21 -8.78 -11.16 -6.67
CA SER A 21 -9.55 -12.12 -5.89
C SER A 21 -8.79 -12.39 -4.60
N VAL A 22 -9.39 -12.01 -3.46
CA VAL A 22 -8.96 -12.47 -2.16
C VAL A 22 -9.17 -13.98 -2.17
N ALA A 23 -8.15 -14.70 -2.65
CA ALA A 23 -8.03 -16.11 -2.43
C ALA A 23 -8.01 -16.29 -0.91
N LEU A 24 -8.95 -17.07 -0.39
CA LEU A 24 -8.91 -17.55 0.98
C LEU A 24 -7.57 -18.27 1.18
N ALA A 25 -6.59 -17.59 1.76
CA ALA A 25 -5.47 -18.25 2.40
C ALA A 25 -6.00 -18.87 3.69
N ALA A 26 -6.63 -20.05 3.61
CA ALA A 26 -6.97 -20.82 4.78
C ALA A 26 -5.67 -21.40 5.37
N CYS A 27 -5.26 -20.90 6.52
CA CYS A 27 -4.13 -21.45 7.26
C CYS A 27 -4.54 -22.79 7.90
N THR A 28 -4.10 -23.91 7.31
CA THR A 28 -4.25 -25.24 7.91
C THR A 28 -3.10 -25.49 8.89
N VAL A 29 -3.33 -25.26 10.18
CA VAL A 29 -2.38 -25.62 11.24
C VAL A 29 -2.64 -27.06 11.68
N THR A 30 -1.81 -27.99 11.21
CA THR A 30 -1.68 -29.34 11.75
C THR A 30 -0.60 -29.33 12.83
N GLY A 31 -0.98 -29.06 14.07
CA GLY A 31 -0.05 -29.17 15.21
C GLY A 31 -0.36 -28.19 16.32
N ASN A 32 -0.30 -28.70 17.55
CA ASN A 32 -0.65 -28.03 18.81
C ASN A 32 -0.15 -26.58 18.90
N VAL A 33 -1.03 -25.59 18.79
CA VAL A 33 -0.72 -24.17 19.02
C VAL A 33 -1.90 -23.52 19.71
N TYR A 34 -1.61 -22.76 20.76
CA TYR A 34 -2.51 -21.89 21.50
C TYR A 34 -3.57 -21.24 20.60
N GLU A 35 -4.84 -21.52 20.87
CA GLU A 35 -5.96 -20.97 20.11
C GLU A 35 -6.08 -19.47 20.41
N ASN A 36 -5.49 -18.64 19.55
CA ASN A 36 -5.69 -17.20 19.59
C ASN A 36 -7.11 -16.88 19.07
N PRO A 37 -8.01 -16.24 19.85
CA PRO A 37 -9.41 -16.01 19.47
C PRO A 37 -9.60 -15.02 18.29
N ILE A 38 -8.52 -14.50 17.71
CA ILE A 38 -8.50 -13.63 16.53
C ILE A 38 -8.18 -14.43 15.24
N ARG A 39 -7.97 -15.77 15.35
CA ARG A 39 -7.61 -16.67 14.23
C ARG A 39 -8.56 -16.56 13.03
N ASP A 40 -9.88 -16.53 13.26
CA ASP A 40 -10.88 -16.61 12.19
C ASP A 40 -11.14 -15.28 11.45
N ALA A 41 -10.80 -14.14 12.05
CA ALA A 41 -11.06 -12.84 11.44
C ALA A 41 -9.94 -12.40 10.47
N LEU A 42 -8.71 -12.90 10.63
CA LEU A 42 -7.53 -12.41 9.90
C LEU A 42 -6.49 -13.49 9.49
N ASN A 43 -6.75 -14.81 9.68
CA ASN A 43 -5.80 -15.89 9.31
C ASN A 43 -4.40 -15.76 9.95
N ILE A 44 -4.37 -15.50 11.25
CA ILE A 44 -3.14 -15.27 11.99
C ILE A 44 -2.72 -16.58 12.67
N CYS A 45 -1.60 -17.17 12.24
CA CYS A 45 -1.11 -18.44 12.75
C CYS A 45 0.09 -18.29 13.69
N SER A 46 0.71 -17.11 13.77
CA SER A 46 1.77 -16.77 14.73
C SER A 46 1.91 -15.24 14.93
N ILE A 47 2.64 -14.78 15.96
CA ILE A 47 2.96 -13.36 16.18
C ILE A 47 3.56 -12.64 14.94
N PRO A 48 4.44 -13.27 14.13
CA PRO A 48 4.87 -12.69 12.84
C PRO A 48 3.73 -12.40 11.85
N ASP A 49 2.66 -13.20 11.82
CA ASP A 49 1.53 -12.98 10.92
C ASP A 49 0.69 -11.78 11.36
N LEU A 50 0.61 -11.49 12.66
CA LEU A 50 -0.02 -10.27 13.17
C LEU A 50 0.69 -9.01 12.66
N LEU A 51 2.02 -9.04 12.67
CA LEU A 51 2.83 -7.93 12.20
C LEU A 51 2.66 -7.72 10.69
N LEU A 52 2.65 -8.80 9.92
CA LEU A 52 2.39 -8.76 8.48
C LEU A 52 1.00 -8.19 8.16
N ALA A 53 -0.04 -8.67 8.85
CA ALA A 53 -1.41 -8.18 8.64
C ALA A 53 -1.55 -6.68 8.96
N LEU A 54 -0.88 -6.19 10.01
CA LEU A 54 -0.87 -4.77 10.36
C LEU A 54 -0.15 -3.94 9.30
N VAL A 55 1.01 -4.41 8.83
CA VAL A 55 1.78 -3.73 7.78
C VAL A 55 0.97 -3.68 6.50
N ASP A 56 0.38 -4.80 6.06
CA ASP A 56 -0.43 -4.82 4.83
C ASP A 56 -1.67 -3.91 4.93
N LEU A 57 -2.28 -3.76 6.11
CA LEU A 57 -3.35 -2.79 6.34
C LEU A 57 -2.86 -1.34 6.14
N VAL A 58 -1.68 -1.00 6.67
CA VAL A 58 -1.07 0.32 6.46
C VAL A 58 -0.76 0.56 4.98
N PHE A 59 -0.30 -0.47 4.27
CA PHE A 59 -0.01 -0.38 2.84
C PHE A 59 -1.24 -0.19 1.98
N LEU A 60 -2.35 -0.85 2.32
CA LEU A 60 -3.63 -0.72 1.62
C LEU A 60 -4.09 0.74 1.55
N ILE A 61 -3.84 1.51 2.61
CA ILE A 61 -4.21 2.93 2.70
C ILE A 61 -3.06 3.84 2.27
N GLY A 62 -1.82 3.49 2.57
CA GLY A 62 -0.63 4.31 2.31
C GLY A 62 -0.28 4.44 0.83
N VAL A 63 -0.41 3.37 0.06
CA VAL A 63 -0.10 3.37 -1.39
C VAL A 63 -0.98 4.36 -2.17
N PRO A 64 -2.32 4.35 -2.07
CA PRO A 64 -3.15 5.30 -2.81
C PRO A 64 -2.89 6.76 -2.41
N ILE A 65 -2.57 7.02 -1.14
CA ILE A 65 -2.21 8.36 -0.66
C ILE A 65 -0.95 8.86 -1.36
N VAL A 66 0.10 8.05 -1.45
CA VAL A 66 1.35 8.43 -2.14
C VAL A 66 1.11 8.73 -3.62
N VAL A 67 0.28 7.94 -4.30
CA VAL A 67 -0.05 8.18 -5.72
C VAL A 67 -0.70 9.55 -5.91
N ILE A 68 -1.63 9.94 -5.03
CA ILE A 68 -2.27 11.26 -5.08
C ILE A 68 -1.25 12.38 -4.90
N PHE A 69 -0.31 12.23 -3.96
CA PHE A 69 0.76 13.21 -3.74
C PHE A 69 1.71 13.35 -4.92
N ILE A 70 2.05 12.25 -5.60
CA ILE A 70 2.88 12.28 -6.83
C ILE A 70 2.15 13.06 -7.93
N ILE A 71 0.86 12.79 -8.16
CA ILE A 71 0.06 13.50 -9.17
C ILE A 71 -0.02 14.99 -8.85
N TYR A 72 -0.27 15.33 -7.58
CA TYR A 72 -0.33 16.72 -7.14
C TYR A 72 1.01 17.45 -7.30
N GLY A 73 2.12 16.82 -6.89
CA GLY A 73 3.47 17.37 -7.05
C GLY A 73 3.86 17.55 -8.52
N GLY A 74 3.48 16.61 -9.39
CA GLY A 74 3.69 16.70 -10.83
C GLY A 74 2.90 17.84 -11.47
N PHE A 75 1.62 17.99 -11.10
CA PHE A 75 0.79 19.09 -11.58
C PHE A 75 1.34 20.46 -11.15
N LEU A 76 1.81 20.56 -9.91
CA LEU A 76 2.41 21.79 -9.41
C LEU A 76 3.66 22.15 -10.21
N PHE A 77 4.53 21.18 -10.53
CA PHE A 77 5.72 21.40 -11.36
C PHE A 77 5.40 21.95 -12.76
N VAL A 78 4.32 21.46 -13.40
CA VAL A 78 3.90 21.94 -14.73
C VAL A 78 3.29 23.33 -14.65
N LYS A 79 2.53 23.62 -13.58
CA LYS A 79 1.88 24.92 -13.40
C LYS A 79 2.87 26.05 -13.08
N SER A 80 3.93 25.75 -12.31
CA SER A 80 4.83 26.77 -11.75
C SER A 80 5.60 27.61 -12.77
N GLY A 81 5.78 27.12 -14.01
CA GLY A 81 6.39 27.88 -15.10
C GLY A 81 7.66 28.63 -14.69
N ASP A 82 7.58 29.97 -14.66
CA ASP A 82 8.67 30.91 -14.34
C ASP A 82 8.56 31.54 -12.94
N ASN A 83 7.59 31.12 -12.12
CA ASN A 83 7.43 31.64 -10.76
C ASN A 83 8.31 30.84 -9.79
N GLU A 84 9.43 31.43 -9.36
CA GLU A 84 10.35 30.82 -8.40
C GLU A 84 9.65 30.36 -7.10
N SER A 85 8.61 31.08 -6.65
CA SER A 85 7.86 30.72 -5.44
C SER A 85 7.08 29.42 -5.62
N GLU A 86 6.43 29.24 -6.76
CA GLU A 86 5.67 28.01 -7.03
C GLU A 86 6.60 26.83 -7.35
N LEU A 87 7.76 27.08 -7.99
CA LEU A 87 8.80 26.08 -8.20
C LEU A 87 9.38 25.57 -6.88
N ALA A 88 9.66 26.47 -5.93
CA ALA A 88 10.13 26.09 -4.60
C ALA A 88 9.10 25.21 -3.86
N LYS A 89 7.80 25.55 -3.96
CA LYS A 89 6.72 24.73 -3.41
C LYS A 89 6.63 23.36 -4.07
N ALA A 90 6.72 23.28 -5.40
CA ALA A 90 6.70 22.01 -6.14
C ALA A 90 7.84 21.08 -5.72
N LYS A 91 9.06 21.63 -5.57
CA LYS A 91 10.21 20.88 -5.05
C LYS A 91 9.96 20.36 -3.65
N ASN A 92 9.42 21.18 -2.76
CA ASN A 92 9.16 20.79 -1.38
C ASN A 92 8.09 19.67 -1.31
N VAL A 93 7.02 19.77 -2.09
CA VAL A 93 6.01 18.70 -2.19
C VAL A 93 6.63 17.41 -2.71
N MET A 94 7.49 17.50 -3.72
CA MET A 94 8.17 16.32 -4.29
C MET A 94 9.11 15.65 -3.28
N THR A 95 9.88 16.42 -2.49
CA THR A 95 10.76 15.85 -1.45
C THR A 95 9.95 15.17 -0.35
N TRP A 96 8.86 15.78 0.12
CA TRP A 96 7.98 15.15 1.11
C TRP A 96 7.30 13.88 0.57
N THR A 97 6.91 13.88 -0.70
CA THR A 97 6.34 12.70 -1.37
C THR A 97 7.36 11.57 -1.46
N LEU A 98 8.62 11.89 -1.81
CA LEU A 98 9.71 10.91 -1.90
C LEU A 98 10.04 10.31 -0.53
N VAL A 99 10.07 11.14 0.52
CA VAL A 99 10.26 10.66 1.90
C VAL A 99 9.10 9.75 2.33
N GLY A 100 7.85 10.12 2.04
CA GLY A 100 6.70 9.28 2.35
C GLY A 100 6.75 7.91 1.65
N ALA A 101 7.12 7.88 0.37
CA ALA A 101 7.32 6.63 -0.36
C ALA A 101 8.46 5.79 0.22
N LEU A 102 9.57 6.41 0.58
CA LEU A 102 10.72 5.74 1.19
C LEU A 102 10.37 5.13 2.55
N VAL A 103 9.58 5.82 3.37
CA VAL A 103 9.13 5.33 4.68
C VAL A 103 8.25 4.09 4.53
N LEU A 104 7.33 4.07 3.56
CA LEU A 104 6.54 2.87 3.28
C LEU A 104 7.48 1.71 2.93
N LEU A 105 8.33 1.87 1.92
CA LEU A 105 9.27 0.81 1.50
C LEU A 105 10.18 0.35 2.66
N GLY A 106 10.65 1.28 3.49
CA GLY A 106 11.43 0.99 4.69
C GLY A 106 10.66 0.16 5.72
N ALA A 107 9.37 0.42 5.90
CA ALA A 107 8.52 -0.37 6.80
C ALA A 107 8.40 -1.83 6.35
N LYS A 108 8.27 -2.12 5.04
CA LYS A 108 8.31 -3.52 4.55
C LYS A 108 9.67 -4.15 4.81
N ALA A 109 10.75 -3.43 4.50
CA ALA A 109 12.12 -3.95 4.65
C ALA A 109 12.41 -4.37 6.11
N ILE A 110 12.01 -3.55 7.09
CA ILE A 110 12.16 -3.87 8.51
C ILE A 110 11.29 -5.07 8.90
N SER A 111 10.05 -5.13 8.41
CA SER A 111 9.13 -6.24 8.70
C SER A 111 9.66 -7.58 8.19
N LEU A 112 10.27 -7.58 7.00
CA LEU A 112 10.95 -8.74 6.41
C LEU A 112 12.18 -9.15 7.20
N ALA A 113 12.98 -8.18 7.66
CA ALA A 113 14.18 -8.45 8.47
C ALA A 113 13.83 -9.12 9.82
N ILE A 114 12.75 -8.69 10.46
CA ILE A 114 12.26 -9.29 11.72
C ILE A 114 11.83 -10.74 11.48
N GLN A 115 11.06 -11.01 10.41
CA GLN A 115 10.64 -12.36 10.06
C GLN A 115 11.82 -13.28 9.75
N GLY A 116 12.82 -12.79 9.00
CA GLY A 116 14.03 -13.55 8.72
C GLY A 116 14.78 -13.93 9.99
N THR A 117 14.83 -13.03 10.98
CA THR A 117 15.50 -13.29 12.26
C THR A 117 14.73 -14.32 13.11
N ILE A 118 13.40 -14.22 13.18
CA ILE A 118 12.56 -15.17 13.93
C ILE A 118 12.64 -16.58 13.31
N THR A 119 12.62 -16.68 11.98
CA THR A 119 12.70 -17.97 11.26
C THR A 119 14.08 -18.61 11.38
N SER A 120 15.14 -17.83 11.61
CA SER A 120 16.50 -18.36 11.80
C SER A 120 16.76 -18.87 13.22
N LEU A 121 15.89 -18.53 14.18
CA LEU A 121 16.02 -18.89 15.60
C LEU A 121 15.06 -20.01 16.03
N GLN A 122 14.17 -20.45 15.12
CA GLN A 122 13.37 -21.67 15.24
C GLN A 122 13.98 -22.77 14.38
#